data_AF-A0A8S0WI43-F1
#
_entry.id   AF-A0A8S0WI43-F1
#
_cell.length_a   1.000
_cell.length_b   1.000
_cell.length_c   1.000
_cell.angle_alpha   90.00
_cell.angle_beta   90.00
_cell.angle_gamma   90.00
#
_symmetry.space_group_name_H-M   'P 1'
#
loop_
_entity.id
_entity.type
_entity.pdbx_description
1 polymer ?
#
loop_
_entity_poly.entity_id
_entity_poly.type
_entity_poly.pdbx_seq_one_letter_code
_entity_poly.pdbx_strand_id
1 'polypeptide(L)'
;MGPVGQDRTVPEASLEVPYDAFKFDIYQLGNVIVKQLDIYEDLSSLKPLADAMTRPDPDQRPSATEAYELLVDTILNLSEDQLNHQRIWKTRTPAELRHRVEFCNENPLEYN
;
A
#
# COMPACT_ATOMS: atom_id res chain seq x y z
N MET A 1 19.09 -14.85 -6.51
CA MET A 1 17.91 -14.05 -6.97
C MET A 1 18.41 -12.79 -7.66
N GLY A 2 17.65 -12.25 -8.62
CA GLY A 2 18.08 -11.10 -9.43
C GLY A 2 18.04 -9.78 -8.65
N PRO A 3 19.01 -8.86 -8.83
CA PRO A 3 19.17 -7.66 -7.98
C PRO A 3 18.16 -6.52 -8.27
N VAL A 4 17.27 -6.70 -9.24
CA VAL A 4 16.34 -5.68 -9.75
C VAL A 4 14.92 -6.15 -9.47
N GLY A 5 14.22 -5.46 -8.56
CA GLY A 5 12.81 -5.71 -8.23
C GLY A 5 12.53 -6.04 -6.76
N GLN A 6 13.55 -6.44 -5.99
CA GLN A 6 13.39 -6.63 -4.55
C GLN A 6 13.51 -5.29 -3.82
N ASP A 7 12.51 -4.98 -3.00
CA ASP A 7 12.63 -3.91 -2.02
C ASP A 7 13.71 -4.30 -1.01
N ARG A 8 14.72 -3.42 -0.89
CA ARG A 8 15.93 -3.66 -0.09
C ARG A 8 15.79 -3.13 1.33
N THR A 9 14.64 -2.57 1.69
CA THR A 9 14.35 -2.12 3.05
C THR A 9 13.98 -3.27 3.98
N VAL A 10 13.84 -4.50 3.46
CA VAL A 10 13.57 -5.69 4.27
C VAL A 10 14.75 -5.93 5.21
N PRO A 11 14.54 -5.95 6.54
CA PRO A 11 15.64 -6.06 7.51
C PRO A 11 16.47 -7.34 7.38
N GLU A 12 15.83 -8.46 7.01
CA GLU A 12 16.47 -9.77 6.88
C GLU A 12 17.04 -10.05 5.49
N ALA A 13 16.99 -9.10 4.56
CA ALA A 13 17.52 -9.29 3.21
C ALA A 13 19.03 -9.63 3.26
N SER A 14 19.34 -10.92 3.08
CA SER A 14 20.70 -11.44 3.11
C SER A 14 20.95 -12.34 1.90
N LEU A 15 22.15 -12.23 1.32
CA LEU A 15 22.61 -13.13 0.26
C LEU A 15 23.19 -14.44 0.82
N GLU A 16 23.51 -14.47 2.10
CA GLU A 16 24.27 -15.56 2.75
C GLU A 16 23.42 -16.33 3.77
N VAL A 17 22.43 -15.67 4.37
CA VAL A 17 21.58 -16.25 5.42
C VAL A 17 20.21 -16.57 4.81
N PRO A 18 19.76 -17.85 4.88
CA PRO A 18 18.40 -18.21 4.50
C PRO A 18 17.36 -17.46 5.34
N TYR A 19 16.31 -16.98 4.70
CA TYR A 19 15.19 -16.29 5.34
C TYR A 19 13.87 -16.95 4.94
N ASP A 20 12.81 -16.70 5.70
CA ASP A 20 11.47 -17.14 5.35
C ASP A 20 10.91 -16.29 4.18
N ALA A 21 10.81 -16.90 3.00
CA ALA A 21 10.31 -16.24 1.81
C ALA A 21 8.87 -15.74 1.95
N PHE A 22 8.01 -16.40 2.74
CA PHE A 22 6.64 -15.96 2.94
C PHE A 22 6.58 -14.69 3.78
N LYS A 23 7.34 -14.64 4.88
CA LYS A 23 7.42 -13.42 5.72
C LYS A 23 8.07 -12.26 4.97
N PHE A 24 9.03 -12.57 4.10
CA PHE A 24 9.63 -11.60 3.21
C PHE A 24 8.58 -10.98 2.29
N ASP A 25 7.78 -11.79 1.58
CA ASP A 25 6.73 -11.29 0.68
C ASP A 25 5.65 -10.47 1.40
N ILE A 26 5.29 -10.85 2.63
CA ILE A 26 4.38 -10.06 3.47
C ILE A 26 4.96 -8.66 3.73
N TYR A 27 6.25 -8.55 4.04
CA TYR A 27 6.89 -7.26 4.22
C TYR A 27 6.91 -6.46 2.91
N GLN A 28 7.25 -7.10 1.78
CA GLN A 28 7.29 -6.42 0.48
C GLN A 28 5.94 -5.77 0.17
N LEU A 29 4.85 -6.52 0.31
CA LEU A 29 3.51 -6.02 0.05
C LEU A 29 3.12 -4.93 1.06
N GLY A 30 3.41 -5.13 2.35
CA GLY A 30 3.19 -4.12 3.38
C GLY A 30 3.90 -2.80 3.06
N ASN A 31 5.16 -2.86 2.60
CA ASN A 31 5.94 -1.67 2.30
C ASN A 31 5.47 -0.97 1.02
N VAL A 32 4.88 -1.70 0.06
CA VAL A 32 4.16 -1.09 -1.06
C VAL A 32 2.97 -0.27 -0.55
N ILE A 33 2.19 -0.80 0.40
CA ILE A 33 1.07 -0.07 1.01
C ILE A 33 1.58 1.18 1.73
N VAL A 34 2.63 1.07 2.56
CA VAL A 34 3.28 2.24 3.22
C VAL A 34 3.61 3.33 2.20
N LYS A 35 4.25 2.97 1.09
CA LYS A 35 4.59 3.92 0.02
C LYS A 35 3.35 4.56 -0.63
N GLN A 36 2.23 3.83 -0.74
CA GLN A 36 0.98 4.40 -1.25
C GLN A 36 0.34 5.36 -0.23
N LEU A 37 0.47 5.12 1.07
CA LEU A 37 -0.03 6.02 2.12
C LEU A 37 0.64 7.40 2.06
N ASP A 38 1.91 7.46 1.65
CA ASP A 38 2.61 8.74 1.45
C ASP A 38 2.10 9.50 0.21
N ILE A 39 1.62 8.76 -0.79
CA ILE A 39 1.17 9.29 -2.08
C ILE A 39 -0.30 9.70 -2.03
N TYR A 40 -1.14 9.01 -1.25
CA TYR A 40 -2.58 9.21 -1.21
C TYR A 40 -3.07 9.43 0.21
N GLU A 41 -3.71 10.57 0.45
CA GLU A 41 -4.20 10.96 1.79
C GLU A 41 -5.41 10.14 2.25
N ASP A 42 -6.24 9.68 1.32
CA ASP A 42 -7.48 8.95 1.60
C ASP A 42 -7.27 7.45 1.95
N LEU A 43 -6.03 6.95 1.87
CA LEU A 43 -5.72 5.55 2.15
C LEU A 43 -5.35 5.27 3.62
N SER A 44 -5.42 6.28 4.51
CA SER A 44 -4.96 6.16 5.90
C SER A 44 -5.59 5.02 6.70
N SER A 45 -6.77 4.55 6.30
CA SER A 45 -7.45 3.37 6.89
C SER A 45 -6.62 2.09 6.76
N LEU A 46 -5.78 1.96 5.73
CA LEU A 46 -4.90 0.79 5.53
C LEU A 46 -3.64 0.81 6.39
N LYS A 47 -3.38 1.89 7.12
CA LYS A 47 -2.16 2.03 7.94
C LYS A 47 -1.97 0.88 8.94
N PRO A 48 -2.98 0.43 9.70
CA PRO A 48 -2.80 -0.66 10.66
C PRO A 48 -2.36 -1.98 9.99
N LEU A 49 -2.90 -2.26 8.80
CA LEU A 49 -2.48 -3.42 7.99
C LEU A 49 -1.03 -3.29 7.55
N ALA A 50 -0.66 -2.13 6.99
CA ALA A 50 0.70 -1.86 6.53
C ALA A 50 1.72 -2.01 7.68
N ASP A 51 1.45 -1.37 8.82
CA ASP A 51 2.31 -1.43 10.00
C ASP A 51 2.49 -2.87 10.52
N ALA A 52 1.44 -3.70 10.49
CA ALA A 52 1.51 -5.10 10.90
C ALA A 52 2.37 -5.93 9.93
N MET A 53 2.21 -5.72 8.62
CA MET A 53 2.94 -6.44 7.57
C MET A 53 4.42 -6.03 7.51
N THR A 54 4.78 -4.79 7.87
CA THR A 54 6.16 -4.28 7.84
C THR A 54 6.88 -4.33 9.19
N ARG A 55 6.45 -5.20 10.12
CA ARG A 55 7.17 -5.35 11.40
C ARG A 55 8.62 -5.81 11.15
N PRO A 56 9.61 -5.24 11.87
CA PRO A 56 11.02 -5.59 11.63
C PRO A 56 11.30 -7.07 11.86
N ASP A 57 10.72 -7.63 12.92
CA ASP A 57 10.79 -9.05 13.26
C ASP A 57 9.84 -9.86 12.36
N PRO A 58 10.35 -10.78 11.51
CA PRO A 58 9.54 -11.62 10.63
C PRO A 58 8.48 -12.44 11.35
N ASP A 59 8.78 -12.91 12.56
CA ASP A 59 7.86 -13.76 13.33
C ASP A 59 6.67 -12.98 13.88
N GLN A 60 6.83 -11.66 14.04
CA GLN A 60 5.74 -10.79 14.47
C GLN A 60 4.84 -10.33 13.32
N ARG A 61 5.24 -10.53 12.06
CA ARG A 61 4.39 -10.22 10.91
C ARG A 61 3.22 -11.21 10.83
N PRO A 62 2.04 -10.80 10.34
CA PRO A 62 0.94 -11.73 10.11
C PRO A 62 1.30 -12.76 9.04
N SER A 63 0.61 -13.89 9.07
CA SER A 63 0.48 -14.79 7.92
C SER A 63 -0.37 -14.14 6.81
N ALA A 64 -0.40 -14.75 5.62
CA ALA A 64 -1.25 -14.28 4.54
C ALA A 64 -2.74 -14.30 4.92
N THR A 65 -3.18 -15.33 5.66
CA THR A 65 -4.57 -15.44 6.15
C THR A 65 -4.88 -14.34 7.14
N GLU A 66 -4.02 -14.10 8.14
CA GLU A 66 -4.21 -13.04 9.13
C GLU A 66 -4.17 -11.64 8.48
N ALA A 67 -3.29 -11.42 7.50
CA ALA A 67 -3.25 -10.16 6.74
C ALA A 67 -4.54 -9.93 5.94
N TYR A 68 -5.10 -10.98 5.35
CA TYR A 68 -6.40 -10.92 4.68
C TYR A 68 -7.53 -10.60 5.66
N GLU A 69 -7.55 -11.23 6.83
CA GLU A 69 -8.53 -10.95 7.88
C GLU A 69 -8.44 -9.49 8.35
N LEU A 70 -7.23 -8.97 8.57
CA LEU A 70 -7.01 -7.55 8.90
C LEU A 70 -7.50 -6.62 7.79
N LEU A 71 -7.28 -6.97 6.52
CA LEU A 71 -7.79 -6.20 5.39
C LEU A 71 -9.32 -6.19 5.36
N VAL A 72 -9.95 -7.35 5.53
CA VAL A 72 -11.42 -7.47 5.55
C VAL A 72 -12.00 -6.67 6.72
N ASP A 73 -11.45 -6.80 7.92
CA ASP A 73 -11.87 -6.01 9.08
C ASP A 73 -11.72 -4.50 8.83
N THR A 74 -10.61 -4.09 8.24
CA THR A 74 -10.39 -2.69 7.84
C THR A 74 -11.47 -2.21 6.87
N ILE A 75 -11.79 -3.01 5.84
CA ILE A 75 -12.81 -2.68 4.83
C ILE A 75 -14.20 -2.64 5.43
N LEU A 76 -14.55 -3.58 6.30
CA LEU A 76 -15.87 -3.64 6.95
C LEU A 76 -16.11 -2.46 7.91
N ASN A 77 -15.05 -1.90 8.48
CA ASN A 77 -15.11 -0.70 9.30
C ASN A 77 -15.24 0.60 8.49
N LEU A 78 -15.14 0.54 7.15
CA LEU A 78 -15.44 1.67 6.27
C LEU A 78 -16.94 1.76 6.04
N SER A 79 -17.48 2.99 6.04
CA SER A 79 -18.88 3.19 5.68
C SER A 79 -19.10 2.91 4.19
N GLU A 80 -20.33 2.58 3.82
CA GLU A 80 -20.72 2.41 2.42
C GLU A 80 -20.37 3.64 1.55
N ASP A 81 -20.45 4.84 2.14
CA ASP A 81 -20.04 6.10 1.51
C ASP A 81 -18.52 6.16 1.26
N GLN A 82 -17.70 5.70 2.22
CA GLN A 82 -16.25 5.61 2.02
C GLN A 82 -15.89 4.58 0.93
N LEU A 83 -16.62 3.47 0.84
CA LEU A 83 -16.35 2.43 -0.16
C LEU A 83 -16.82 2.81 -1.56
N ASN A 84 -17.98 3.47 -1.69
CA ASN A 84 -18.62 3.71 -2.99
C ASN A 84 -18.46 5.14 -3.51
N HIS A 85 -18.19 6.12 -2.65
CA HIS A 85 -18.21 7.53 -3.01
C HIS A 85 -16.91 8.28 -2.68
N GLN A 86 -16.04 7.73 -1.83
CA GLN A 86 -14.75 8.35 -1.57
C GLN A 86 -13.84 8.21 -2.80
N ARG A 87 -13.47 9.36 -3.36
CA ARG A 87 -12.41 9.44 -4.35
C ARG A 87 -11.08 9.49 -3.64
N ILE A 88 -10.14 8.67 -4.09
CA ILE A 88 -8.77 8.66 -3.57
C ILE A 88 -7.97 9.72 -4.32
N TRP A 89 -7.43 10.70 -3.59
CA TRP A 89 -6.63 11.77 -4.16
C TRP A 89 -5.15 11.63 -3.80
N LYS A 90 -4.29 11.99 -4.76
CA LYS A 90 -2.87 12.15 -4.45
C LYS A 90 -2.70 13.30 -3.46
N THR A 91 -1.83 13.13 -2.49
CA THR A 91 -1.42 14.17 -1.54
C THR A 91 -1.02 15.41 -2.33
N ARG A 92 -1.50 16.59 -1.90
CA ARG A 92 -1.30 17.90 -2.56
C ARG A 92 -2.06 18.12 -3.87
N THR A 93 -3.01 17.26 -4.24
CA THR A 93 -3.94 17.60 -5.33
C THR A 93 -4.77 18.83 -4.94
N PRO A 94 -4.68 19.95 -5.67
CA PRO A 94 -5.44 21.16 -5.37
C PRO A 94 -6.95 20.93 -5.42
N ALA A 95 -7.71 21.61 -4.56
CA ALA A 95 -9.15 21.41 -4.42
C ALA A 95 -9.91 21.65 -5.73
N GLU A 96 -9.47 22.60 -6.55
CA GLU A 96 -10.03 22.89 -7.87
C GLU A 96 -9.93 21.72 -8.85
N LEU A 97 -8.91 20.86 -8.73
CA LEU A 97 -8.78 19.66 -9.55
C LEU A 97 -9.60 18.48 -9.01
N ARG A 98 -9.90 18.47 -7.70
CA ARG A 98 -10.72 17.39 -7.10
C ARG A 98 -12.17 17.39 -7.56
N HIS A 99 -12.68 18.57 -7.91
CA HIS A 99 -14.06 18.75 -8.39
C HIS A 99 -14.19 18.56 -9.90
N ARG A 100 -13.07 18.59 -10.65
CA ARG A 100 -13.07 18.23 -12.07
C ARG A 100 -13.06 16.71 -12.18
N VAL A 101 -14.21 16.13 -12.54
CA VAL A 101 -14.26 14.74 -12.98
C VAL A 101 -13.63 14.65 -14.36
N GLU A 102 -12.30 14.66 -14.42
CA GLU A 102 -11.59 14.23 -15.62
C GLU A 102 -11.60 12.71 -15.57
N PHE A 103 -12.53 12.11 -16.30
CA PHE A 103 -12.39 10.71 -16.64
C PHE A 103 -11.01 10.56 -17.29
N CYS A 104 -10.21 9.60 -16.83
CA CYS A 104 -8.94 9.23 -17.46
C CYS A 104 -9.21 8.73 -18.88
N ASN A 105 -9.44 9.64 -19.81
CA ASN A 105 -9.52 9.45 -21.25
C ASN A 105 -9.22 10.83 -21.86
N GLU A 106 -8.00 11.30 -21.69
CA GLU A 106 -7.26 12.11 -22.66
C GLU A 106 -5.98 12.64 -22.01
N ASN A 107 -4.85 12.37 -22.67
CA ASN A 107 -3.52 12.82 -22.31
C ASN A 107 -3.47 14.35 -22.54
N PRO A 108 -3.30 15.22 -21.52
CA PRO A 108 -3.27 16.67 -21.74
C PRO A 108 -1.91 17.18 -22.24
N LEU A 109 -0.99 16.30 -22.65
CA LEU A 109 0.37 16.68 -23.05
C LEU A 109 0.59 16.53 -24.55
N GLU A 110 -0.21 17.25 -25.34
CA GLU A 110 0.23 17.79 -26.63
C GLU A 110 -0.16 19.27 -26.69
N TYR A 111 0.76 20.14 -26.25
CA TYR A 111 0.78 21.54 -26.65
C TYR A 111 2.13 21.79 -27.31
N ASN A 112 2.11 21.91 -28.64
CA ASN A 112 3.14 22.58 -29.43
C ASN A 112 2.77 24.07 -29.54
#